data_AF-A0A382DLF2-F1
#
_entry.id   AF-A0A382DLF2-F1
#
_cell.length_a   1.000
_cell.length_b   1.000
_cell.length_c   1.000
_cell.angle_alpha   90.00
_cell.angle_beta   90.00
_cell.angle_gamma   90.00
#
_symmetry.space_group_name_H-M   'P 1'
#
loop_
_entity.id
_entity.type
_entity.pdbx_description
1 polymer ?
#
loop_
_entity_poly.entity_id
_entity_poly.type
_entity_poly.pdbx_seq_one_letter_code
_entity_poly.pdbx_strand_id
1 'polypeptide(L)'
;MISFKELTEGKESANLHLSHLEDRILEAGADGGRAAINFLSSLRDMMAGASRSAVNMTLKWDGAPAIFAGVDPSDGKFFVAKKSVFNVKPLLYKTDQEIDDGGLSGSLTSKFKVALKEFSKLGMTDVLQGDLMFTDDIDKETIDGVKYHTFQPNTIVYAVPIDSNLGRTISRAKIGVVWHTTYSGATLQDMKASFGADISSLKKTSSIWMDDATYKDVSGKATFTQKETDGITKILSLSGKTFQRVNG
;
A
#
# COMPACT_ATOMS: atom_id res chain seq x y z
N MET A 1 15.96 20.14 35.59
CA MET A 1 14.61 19.56 35.59
C MET A 1 13.96 20.02 34.30
N ILE A 2 13.96 19.17 33.27
CA ILE A 2 13.41 19.52 31.94
C ILE A 2 11.91 19.27 32.02
N SER A 3 11.10 20.33 31.91
CA SER A 3 9.64 20.19 31.91
C SER A 3 9.20 19.60 30.57
N PHE A 4 8.37 18.57 30.64
CA PHE A 4 7.72 17.98 29.49
C PHE A 4 6.80 19.05 28.88
N LYS A 5 7.12 19.56 27.68
CA LYS A 5 6.20 20.43 26.95
C LYS A 5 5.00 19.58 26.55
N GLU A 6 3.81 20.00 26.96
CA GLU A 6 2.54 19.44 26.51
C GLU A 6 2.53 19.42 24.97
N LEU A 7 2.52 18.21 24.40
CA LEU A 7 2.22 18.01 22.99
C LEU A 7 0.73 18.30 22.82
N THR A 8 0.39 19.48 22.32
CA THR A 8 -0.98 19.81 21.96
C THR A 8 -1.42 18.93 20.80
N GLU A 9 -2.49 18.15 21.00
CA GLU A 9 -3.15 17.37 19.94
C GLU A 9 -3.53 18.31 18.78
N GLY A 10 -2.95 18.05 17.61
CA GLY A 10 -3.40 18.66 16.37
C GLY A 10 -4.84 18.24 16.09
N LYS A 11 -5.66 19.16 15.55
CA LYS A 11 -6.99 18.83 15.03
C LYS A 11 -6.89 17.92 13.80
N GLU A 12 -6.58 16.64 14.01
CA GLU A 12 -6.65 15.62 12.97
C GLU A 12 -8.08 15.05 12.91
N SER A 13 -9.02 15.84 12.40
CA SER A 13 -10.38 15.35 12.08
C SER A 13 -10.46 14.64 10.72
N ALA A 14 -9.31 14.27 10.17
CA ALA A 14 -9.17 13.35 9.05
C ALA A 14 -8.01 12.44 9.41
N ASN A 15 -8.22 11.12 9.40
CA ASN A 15 -7.13 10.14 9.52
C ASN A 15 -6.18 10.31 8.33
N LEU A 16 -5.28 11.30 8.40
CA LEU A 16 -4.28 11.59 7.38
C LEU A 16 -3.04 10.70 7.57
N HIS A 17 -2.90 10.11 8.76
CA HIS A 17 -1.87 9.16 9.12
C HIS A 17 -2.49 7.88 9.69
N LEU A 18 -2.10 6.73 9.13
CA LEU A 18 -2.29 5.43 9.76
C LEU A 18 -1.16 5.23 10.77
N SER A 19 -1.47 5.39 12.06
CA SER A 19 -0.58 5.12 13.18
C SER A 19 0.13 3.79 13.01
N HIS A 20 1.44 3.75 13.23
CA HIS A 20 2.10 2.45 13.32
C HIS A 20 1.66 1.72 14.59
N LEU A 21 1.82 0.40 14.60
CA LEU A 21 1.43 -0.41 15.76
C LEU A 21 2.20 0.02 17.02
N GLU A 22 3.48 0.35 16.84
CA GLU A 22 4.36 0.88 17.88
C GLU A 22 3.94 2.28 18.35
N ASP A 23 3.40 3.12 17.48
CA ASP A 23 2.98 4.48 17.82
C ASP A 23 1.76 4.48 18.75
N ARG A 24 0.97 3.40 18.76
CA ARG A 24 -0.21 3.28 19.63
C ARG A 24 0.11 3.50 21.10
N ILE A 25 1.31 3.11 21.55
CA ILE A 25 1.71 3.32 22.95
C ILE A 25 1.96 4.81 23.25
N LEU A 26 2.36 5.60 22.25
CA LEU A 26 2.56 7.04 22.36
C LEU A 26 1.22 7.78 22.25
N GLU A 27 0.32 7.30 21.39
CA GLU A 27 -1.01 7.90 21.17
C GLU A 27 -1.99 7.64 22.31
N ALA A 28 -2.02 6.42 22.84
CA ALA A 28 -3.05 5.97 23.79
C ALA A 28 -2.45 5.33 25.06
N GLY A 29 -1.17 5.57 25.33
CA GLY A 29 -0.50 5.14 26.55
C GLY A 29 -0.59 3.63 26.78
N ALA A 30 -0.94 3.25 28.02
CA ALA A 30 -1.07 1.85 28.39
C ALA A 30 -2.17 1.10 27.59
N ASP A 31 -3.28 1.75 27.29
CA ASP A 31 -4.35 1.09 26.52
C ASP A 31 -3.94 0.85 25.07
N GLY A 32 -3.19 1.77 24.47
CA GLY A 32 -2.58 1.58 23.15
C GLY A 32 -1.55 0.44 23.12
N GLY A 33 -0.69 0.35 24.14
CA GLY A 33 0.25 -0.77 24.29
C GLY A 33 -0.46 -2.13 24.45
N ARG A 34 -1.55 -2.17 25.23
CA ARG A 34 -2.38 -3.38 25.37
C ARG A 34 -3.08 -3.75 24.07
N ALA A 35 -3.61 -2.77 23.34
CA ALA A 35 -4.22 -2.99 22.03
C ALA A 35 -3.22 -3.57 21.02
N ALA A 36 -1.98 -3.07 21.01
CA ALA A 36 -0.92 -3.56 20.13
C ALA A 36 -0.56 -5.04 20.41
N ILE A 37 -0.39 -5.41 21.68
CA ILE A 37 -0.10 -6.80 22.09
C ILE A 37 -1.27 -7.73 21.71
N ASN A 38 -2.51 -7.30 21.92
CA ASN A 38 -3.70 -8.08 21.59
C ASN A 38 -3.86 -8.27 20.07
N PHE A 39 -3.52 -7.25 19.27
CA PHE A 39 -3.51 -7.35 17.82
C PHE A 39 -2.50 -8.40 17.33
N LEU A 40 -1.24 -8.34 17.82
CA LEU A 40 -0.22 -9.33 17.46
C LEU A 40 -0.56 -10.75 17.93
N SER A 41 -1.22 -10.88 19.10
CA SER A 41 -1.70 -12.16 19.61
C SER A 41 -2.76 -12.75 18.69
N SER A 42 -3.74 -11.92 18.28
CA SER A 42 -4.79 -12.29 17.33
C SER A 42 -4.22 -12.69 15.97
N LEU A 43 -3.21 -11.97 15.48
CA LEU A 43 -2.50 -12.29 14.25
C LEU A 43 -1.80 -13.66 14.34
N ARG A 44 -1.10 -13.94 15.44
CA ARG A 44 -0.47 -15.25 15.69
C ARG A 44 -1.50 -16.37 15.77
N ASP A 45 -2.64 -16.15 16.42
CA ASP A 45 -3.71 -17.16 16.53
C ASP A 45 -4.39 -17.45 15.18
N MET A 46 -4.54 -16.44 14.33
CA MET A 46 -4.96 -16.60 12.93
C MET A 46 -3.95 -17.44 12.14
N MET A 47 -2.66 -17.10 12.20
CA MET A 47 -1.59 -17.80 11.50
C MET A 47 -1.36 -19.23 12.02
N ALA A 48 -1.71 -19.52 13.29
CA ALA A 48 -1.67 -20.86 13.86
C ALA A 48 -2.87 -21.75 13.46
N GLY A 49 -3.82 -21.22 12.68
CA GLY A 49 -5.03 -21.93 12.25
C GLY A 49 -6.12 -22.05 13.32
N ALA A 50 -6.02 -21.29 14.42
CA ALA A 50 -6.96 -21.35 15.54
C ALA A 50 -8.09 -20.30 15.47
N SER A 51 -7.98 -19.30 14.58
CA SER A 51 -9.00 -18.25 14.43
C SER A 51 -10.16 -18.69 13.52
N ARG A 52 -11.41 -18.53 14.01
CA ARG A 52 -12.65 -18.65 13.21
C ARG A 52 -13.08 -17.33 12.56
N SER A 53 -12.38 -16.23 12.86
CA SER A 53 -12.71 -14.88 12.40
C SER A 53 -11.58 -14.33 11.52
N ALA A 54 -11.94 -13.84 10.34
CA ALA A 54 -11.04 -13.17 9.43
C ALA A 54 -10.50 -11.89 10.08
N VAL A 55 -9.18 -11.76 10.18
CA VAL A 55 -8.53 -10.49 10.54
C VAL A 55 -8.36 -9.71 9.25
N ASN A 56 -9.03 -8.55 9.13
CA ASN A 56 -8.83 -7.68 7.98
C ASN A 56 -7.48 -6.97 8.13
N MET A 57 -6.47 -7.45 7.41
CA MET A 57 -5.16 -6.83 7.33
C MET A 57 -4.99 -6.17 5.97
N THR A 58 -4.20 -5.11 5.91
CA THR A 58 -3.73 -4.53 4.65
C THR A 58 -2.21 -4.62 4.61
N LEU A 59 -1.68 -4.95 3.44
CA LEU A 59 -0.23 -4.98 3.24
C LEU A 59 0.23 -3.60 2.81
N LYS A 60 1.26 -3.06 3.48
CA LYS A 60 1.98 -1.89 2.99
C LYS A 60 2.98 -2.37 1.94
N TRP A 61 2.69 -2.07 0.68
CA TRP A 61 3.64 -2.25 -0.40
C TRP A 61 4.55 -1.02 -0.45
N ASP A 62 5.86 -1.24 -0.53
CA ASP A 62 6.88 -0.19 -0.61
C ASP A 62 7.06 0.27 -2.05
N GLY A 63 5.98 0.79 -2.64
CA GLY A 63 5.94 1.32 -3.99
C GLY A 63 6.32 2.80 -4.05
N ALA A 64 6.82 3.24 -5.20
CA ALA A 64 6.99 4.65 -5.53
C ALA A 64 7.13 4.84 -7.06
N PRO A 65 6.71 6.00 -7.59
CA PRO A 65 5.99 7.09 -6.92
C PRO A 65 4.51 6.75 -6.61
N ALA A 66 3.91 7.52 -5.69
CA ALA A 66 2.47 7.57 -5.54
C ALA A 66 1.81 8.18 -6.77
N ILE A 67 0.76 7.53 -7.26
CA ILE A 67 0.04 7.90 -8.48
C ILE A 67 -1.47 7.87 -8.27
N PHE A 68 -2.13 8.89 -8.80
CA PHE A 68 -3.58 8.98 -8.89
C PHE A 68 -3.98 8.73 -10.34
N ALA A 69 -4.98 7.90 -10.57
CA ALA A 69 -5.50 7.61 -11.91
C ALA A 69 -7.02 7.48 -11.87
N GLY A 70 -7.70 8.00 -12.88
CA GLY A 70 -9.15 7.93 -12.96
C GLY A 70 -9.70 8.84 -14.04
N VAL A 71 -11.01 9.05 -13.99
CA VAL A 71 -11.72 9.96 -14.89
C VAL A 71 -12.00 11.26 -14.16
N ASP A 72 -11.66 12.38 -14.77
CA ASP A 72 -11.97 13.70 -14.24
C ASP A 72 -13.49 13.93 -14.38
N PRO A 73 -14.23 14.12 -13.28
CA PRO A 73 -15.69 14.33 -13.34
C PRO A 73 -16.08 15.63 -14.05
N SER A 74 -15.16 16.59 -14.22
CA SER A 74 -15.44 17.86 -14.86
C SER A 74 -15.50 17.80 -16.39
N ASP A 75 -14.67 16.96 -17.03
CA ASP A 75 -14.60 16.84 -18.49
C ASP A 75 -14.66 15.40 -19.03
N GLY A 76 -14.78 14.41 -18.15
CA GLY A 76 -14.90 12.99 -18.51
C GLY A 76 -13.63 12.38 -19.10
N LYS A 77 -12.48 13.08 -19.04
CA LYS A 77 -11.23 12.58 -19.59
C LYS A 77 -10.45 11.80 -18.55
N PHE A 78 -9.79 10.74 -19.01
CA PHE A 78 -8.83 10.00 -18.20
C PHE A 78 -7.62 10.87 -17.86
N PHE A 79 -7.13 10.77 -16.63
CA PHE A 79 -5.94 11.48 -16.19
C PHE A 79 -5.06 10.59 -15.29
N VAL A 80 -3.79 10.96 -15.21
CA VAL A 80 -2.90 10.57 -14.11
C VAL A 80 -2.43 11.82 -13.38
N ALA A 81 -2.19 11.74 -12.08
CA ALA A 81 -1.78 12.87 -11.28
C ALA A 81 -0.89 12.47 -10.10
N LYS A 82 -0.20 13.46 -9.54
CA LYS A 82 0.42 13.38 -8.21
C LYS A 82 -0.64 13.69 -7.13
N LYS A 83 -0.22 13.66 -5.87
CA LYS A 83 -1.02 14.14 -4.72
C LYS A 83 -1.56 15.57 -4.87
N SER A 84 -0.98 16.38 -5.77
CA SER A 84 -1.48 17.71 -6.15
C SER A 84 -2.86 17.72 -6.80
N VAL A 85 -3.47 16.55 -7.06
CA VAL A 85 -4.87 16.42 -7.50
C VAL A 85 -5.87 17.07 -6.54
N PHE A 86 -5.53 17.22 -5.25
CA PHE A 86 -6.39 17.86 -4.25
C PHE A 86 -6.01 19.33 -3.95
N ASN A 87 -5.10 19.92 -4.73
CA ASN A 87 -4.79 21.34 -4.58
C ASN A 87 -5.96 22.21 -5.06
N VAL A 88 -6.01 23.47 -4.59
CA VAL A 88 -6.99 24.48 -5.03
C VAL A 88 -7.05 24.58 -6.56
N LYS A 89 -5.89 24.47 -7.21
CA LYS A 89 -5.78 24.24 -8.66
C LYS A 89 -5.20 22.84 -8.87
N PRO A 90 -6.04 21.83 -9.20
CA PRO A 90 -5.57 20.47 -9.37
C PRO A 90 -4.68 20.38 -10.62
N LEU A 91 -3.54 19.72 -10.48
CA LEU A 91 -2.66 19.43 -11.62
C LEU A 91 -2.93 18.00 -12.08
N LEU A 92 -3.64 17.89 -13.20
CA LEU A 92 -4.03 16.62 -13.84
C LEU A 92 -3.29 16.49 -15.16
N TYR A 93 -2.69 15.34 -15.40
CA TYR A 93 -2.06 15.03 -16.67
C TYR A 93 -2.95 14.13 -17.51
N LYS A 94 -3.42 14.65 -18.65
CA LYS A 94 -4.30 13.96 -19.59
C LYS A 94 -3.58 13.63 -20.89
N THR A 95 -2.44 14.27 -21.14
CA THR A 95 -1.60 14.10 -22.32
C THR A 95 -0.12 14.03 -21.95
N ASP A 96 0.70 13.42 -22.80
CA ASP A 96 2.16 13.37 -22.63
C ASP A 96 2.78 14.77 -22.54
N GLN A 97 2.21 15.75 -23.26
CA GLN A 97 2.67 17.14 -23.24
C GLN A 97 2.46 17.78 -21.86
N GLU A 98 1.30 17.58 -21.24
CA GLU A 98 1.05 18.09 -19.88
C GLU A 98 1.97 17.44 -18.85
N ILE A 99 2.40 16.19 -19.07
CA ILE A 99 3.39 15.51 -18.22
C ILE A 99 4.77 16.18 -18.37
N ASP A 100 5.18 16.48 -19.61
CA ASP A 100 6.45 17.14 -19.90
C ASP A 100 6.49 18.57 -19.32
N ASP A 101 5.40 19.31 -19.44
CA ASP A 101 5.27 20.68 -18.94
C ASP A 101 5.01 20.73 -17.42
N GLY A 102 4.61 19.61 -16.83
CA GLY A 102 4.20 19.45 -15.42
C GLY A 102 5.32 19.54 -14.39
N GLY A 103 6.55 19.83 -14.81
CA GLY A 103 7.72 19.89 -13.91
C GLY A 103 8.09 18.52 -13.32
N LEU A 104 7.74 17.43 -13.99
CA LEU A 104 8.30 16.11 -13.69
C LEU A 104 9.73 16.05 -14.23
N SER A 105 10.63 15.41 -13.49
CA SER A 105 12.04 15.30 -13.88
C SER A 105 12.50 13.84 -13.90
N GLY A 106 13.44 13.56 -14.82
CA GLY A 106 14.11 12.27 -14.92
C GLY A 106 13.16 11.10 -15.18
N SER A 107 13.40 9.99 -14.48
CA SER A 107 12.61 8.75 -14.62
C SER A 107 11.14 8.92 -14.25
N LEU A 108 10.80 9.95 -13.47
CA LEU A 108 9.42 10.22 -13.05
C LEU A 108 8.53 10.58 -14.25
N THR A 109 9.04 11.37 -15.19
CA THR A 109 8.32 11.75 -16.42
C THR A 109 7.99 10.50 -17.24
N SER A 110 8.97 9.62 -17.46
CA SER A 110 8.77 8.36 -18.18
C SER A 110 7.75 7.46 -17.49
N LYS A 111 7.83 7.29 -16.17
CA LYS A 111 6.87 6.49 -15.38
C LYS A 111 5.44 7.01 -15.54
N PHE A 112 5.25 8.33 -15.50
CA PHE A 112 3.92 8.95 -15.67
C PHE A 112 3.37 8.79 -17.08
N LYS A 113 4.21 8.86 -18.13
CA LYS A 113 3.77 8.59 -19.51
C LYS A 113 3.32 7.15 -19.70
N VAL A 114 4.09 6.19 -19.16
CA VAL A 114 3.69 4.77 -19.17
C VAL A 114 2.38 4.58 -18.42
N ALA A 115 2.23 5.20 -17.24
CA ALA A 115 1.00 5.15 -16.47
C ALA A 115 -0.21 5.72 -17.22
N LEU A 116 -0.08 6.90 -17.84
CA LEU A 116 -1.15 7.51 -18.63
C LEU A 116 -1.61 6.58 -19.76
N LYS A 117 -0.65 6.03 -20.50
CA LYS A 117 -0.90 5.14 -21.63
C LYS A 117 -1.48 3.79 -21.22
N GLU A 118 -0.99 3.20 -20.14
CA GLU A 118 -1.40 1.86 -19.72
C GLU A 118 -2.69 1.90 -18.89
N PHE A 119 -2.78 2.77 -17.88
CA PHE A 119 -3.95 2.81 -16.99
C PHE A 119 -5.25 3.28 -17.68
N SER A 120 -5.16 4.05 -18.76
CA SER A 120 -6.34 4.38 -19.59
C SER A 120 -7.04 3.15 -20.17
N LYS A 121 -6.36 1.99 -20.24
CA LYS A 121 -6.92 0.72 -20.71
C LYS A 121 -7.75 -0.02 -19.65
N LEU A 122 -7.62 0.36 -18.38
CA LEU A 122 -8.27 -0.32 -17.26
C LEU A 122 -9.77 -0.06 -17.17
N GLY A 123 -10.28 0.97 -17.86
CA GLY A 123 -11.69 1.35 -17.82
C GLY A 123 -12.12 1.84 -16.44
N MET A 124 -11.27 2.62 -15.77
CA MET A 124 -11.54 3.21 -14.46
C MET A 124 -12.77 4.13 -14.50
N THR A 125 -13.65 3.98 -13.51
CA THR A 125 -14.78 4.87 -13.25
C THR A 125 -14.49 5.82 -12.09
N ASP A 126 -13.87 5.28 -11.04
CA ASP A 126 -13.47 6.01 -9.86
C ASP A 126 -12.03 6.51 -9.97
N VAL A 127 -11.67 7.46 -9.11
CA VAL A 127 -10.29 7.90 -8.95
C VAL A 127 -9.62 6.98 -7.93
N LEU A 128 -8.57 6.29 -8.36
CA LEU A 128 -7.77 5.41 -7.51
C LEU A 128 -6.42 6.04 -7.22
N GLN A 129 -5.97 5.87 -5.97
CA GLN A 129 -4.60 6.14 -5.57
C GLN A 129 -3.88 4.82 -5.35
N GLY A 130 -2.70 4.70 -5.93
CA GLY A 130 -1.80 3.58 -5.74
C GLY A 130 -0.34 4.00 -5.72
N ASP A 131 0.54 3.04 -5.48
CA ASP A 131 1.97 3.23 -5.62
C ASP A 131 2.50 2.35 -6.75
N LEU A 132 3.36 2.94 -7.60
CA LEU A 132 4.00 2.20 -8.67
C LEU A 132 5.03 1.23 -8.11
N MET A 133 5.02 0.01 -8.63
CA MET A 133 5.98 -1.02 -8.26
C MET A 133 7.12 -1.12 -9.28
N PHE A 134 6.81 -0.98 -10.57
CA PHE A 134 7.80 -1.03 -11.63
C PHE A 134 7.23 -0.45 -12.94
N THR A 135 8.13 -0.07 -13.84
CA THR A 135 7.88 0.12 -15.27
C THR A 135 8.88 -0.72 -16.07
N ASP A 136 9.92 -0.08 -16.56
CA ASP A 136 11.06 -0.62 -17.30
C ASP A 136 12.28 -0.89 -16.40
N ASP A 137 12.13 -0.69 -15.08
CA ASP A 137 13.12 -0.89 -14.02
C ASP A 137 13.03 -2.28 -13.36
N ILE A 138 12.83 -3.32 -14.17
CA ILE A 138 12.91 -4.73 -13.73
C ILE A 138 14.25 -5.33 -14.16
N ASP A 139 15.02 -5.76 -13.17
CA ASP A 139 16.28 -6.48 -13.36
C ASP A 139 16.09 -8.00 -13.27
N LYS A 140 17.17 -8.71 -13.61
CA LYS A 140 17.25 -10.18 -13.47
C LYS A 140 18.46 -10.55 -12.64
N GLU A 141 18.22 -11.19 -11.52
CA GLU A 141 19.26 -11.63 -10.60
C GLU A 141 19.17 -13.13 -10.33
N THR A 142 20.29 -13.73 -9.94
CA THR A 142 20.33 -15.12 -9.47
C THR A 142 20.68 -15.11 -7.99
N ILE A 143 19.75 -15.56 -7.16
CA ILE A 143 19.90 -15.66 -5.70
C ILE A 143 19.79 -17.14 -5.36
N ASP A 144 20.81 -17.70 -4.73
CA ASP A 144 20.87 -19.11 -4.32
C ASP A 144 20.55 -20.11 -5.45
N GLY A 145 20.99 -19.80 -6.68
CA GLY A 145 20.80 -20.64 -7.86
C GLY A 145 19.42 -20.54 -8.53
N VAL A 146 18.50 -19.73 -7.99
CA VAL A 146 17.19 -19.44 -8.58
C VAL A 146 17.23 -18.09 -9.27
N LYS A 147 16.63 -17.99 -10.46
CA LYS A 147 16.54 -16.72 -11.21
C LYS A 147 15.30 -15.94 -10.82
N TYR A 148 15.47 -14.65 -10.56
CA TYR A 148 14.42 -13.74 -10.15
C TYR A 148 14.29 -12.54 -11.10
N HIS A 149 13.08 -12.03 -11.23
CA HIS A 149 12.84 -10.64 -11.55
C HIS A 149 13.00 -9.82 -10.28
N THR A 150 13.89 -8.82 -10.30
CA THR A 150 14.10 -7.92 -9.17
C THR A 150 13.67 -6.50 -9.54
N PHE A 151 13.08 -5.78 -8.59
CA PHE A 151 12.75 -4.37 -8.73
C PHE A 151 12.71 -3.71 -7.36
N GLN A 152 13.15 -2.46 -7.28
CA GLN A 152 13.19 -1.68 -6.04
C GLN A 152 12.50 -0.34 -6.31
N PRO A 153 11.18 -0.25 -6.08
CA PRO A 153 10.45 0.98 -6.36
C PRO A 153 10.87 2.10 -5.39
N ASN A 154 11.16 1.73 -4.14
CA ASN A 154 11.61 2.64 -3.09
C ASN A 154 12.80 2.05 -2.29
N THR A 155 12.55 1.45 -1.12
CA THR A 155 13.59 0.97 -0.20
C THR A 155 13.76 -0.54 -0.21
N ILE A 156 12.66 -1.29 -0.36
CA ILE A 156 12.63 -2.75 -0.35
C ILE A 156 12.85 -3.28 -1.77
N VAL A 157 13.79 -4.21 -1.89
CA VAL A 157 14.00 -4.99 -3.12
C VAL A 157 12.98 -6.13 -3.15
N TYR A 158 12.15 -6.14 -4.19
CA TYR A 158 11.25 -7.24 -4.49
C TYR A 158 11.96 -8.25 -5.38
N ALA A 159 11.81 -9.53 -5.09
CA ALA A 159 12.35 -10.62 -5.89
C ALA A 159 11.27 -11.65 -6.20
N VAL A 160 10.95 -11.84 -7.48
CA VAL A 160 9.93 -12.78 -7.94
C VAL A 160 10.57 -13.85 -8.83
N PRO A 161 10.48 -15.15 -8.49
CA PRO A 161 11.05 -16.22 -9.31
C PRO A 161 10.52 -16.14 -10.75
N ILE A 162 11.41 -16.17 -11.74
CA ILE A 162 11.04 -16.00 -13.16
C ILE A 162 10.05 -17.09 -13.60
N ASP A 163 10.25 -18.32 -13.15
CA ASP A 163 9.44 -19.48 -13.55
C ASP A 163 8.08 -19.57 -12.82
N SER A 164 7.80 -18.65 -11.89
CA SER A 164 6.51 -18.58 -11.20
C SER A 164 5.41 -17.99 -12.09
N ASN A 165 4.14 -18.23 -11.74
CA ASN A 165 3.00 -17.59 -12.42
C ASN A 165 3.07 -16.06 -12.34
N LEU A 166 3.51 -15.54 -11.20
CA LEU A 166 3.70 -14.10 -11.00
C LEU A 166 4.86 -13.58 -11.84
N GLY A 167 5.99 -14.28 -11.87
CA GLY A 167 7.17 -13.94 -12.69
C GLY A 167 6.82 -13.83 -14.17
N ARG A 168 6.09 -14.83 -14.71
CA ARG A 168 5.55 -14.78 -16.08
C ARG A 168 4.59 -13.62 -16.33
N THR A 169 3.87 -13.16 -15.31
CA THR A 169 2.93 -12.04 -15.43
C THR A 169 3.68 -10.72 -15.44
N ILE A 170 4.60 -10.53 -14.49
CA ILE A 170 5.49 -9.38 -14.41
C ILE A 170 6.32 -9.24 -15.70
N SER A 171 6.83 -10.33 -16.25
CA SER A 171 7.64 -10.29 -17.48
C SER A 171 6.88 -9.80 -18.73
N ARG A 172 5.54 -9.81 -18.71
CA ARG A 172 4.69 -9.30 -19.80
C ARG A 172 4.15 -7.89 -19.51
N ALA A 173 4.09 -7.52 -18.24
CA ALA A 173 3.59 -6.23 -17.81
C ALA A 173 4.58 -5.13 -18.20
N LYS A 174 4.04 -3.98 -18.59
CA LYS A 174 4.79 -2.75 -18.84
C LYS A 174 4.79 -1.83 -17.63
N ILE A 175 3.87 -2.06 -16.71
CA ILE A 175 3.71 -1.31 -15.48
C ILE A 175 3.13 -2.21 -14.39
N GLY A 176 3.62 -2.00 -13.18
CA GLY A 176 3.12 -2.61 -11.96
C GLY A 176 2.61 -1.55 -10.99
N VAL A 177 1.47 -1.78 -10.36
CA VAL A 177 0.86 -0.85 -9.39
C VAL A 177 0.10 -1.58 -8.30
N VAL A 178 0.13 -1.04 -7.08
CA VAL A 178 -0.75 -1.48 -6.00
C VAL A 178 -1.70 -0.34 -5.63
N TRP A 179 -3.00 -0.60 -5.68
CA TRP A 179 -4.04 0.37 -5.37
C TRP A 179 -4.42 0.32 -3.89
N HIS A 180 -4.45 1.49 -3.25
CA HIS A 180 -4.64 1.64 -1.80
C HIS A 180 -5.98 2.28 -1.45
N THR A 181 -6.38 3.30 -2.21
CA THR A 181 -7.50 4.19 -1.87
C THR A 181 -8.38 4.42 -3.08
N THR A 182 -9.69 4.33 -2.88
CA THR A 182 -10.70 4.78 -3.84
C THR A 182 -11.24 6.14 -3.41
N TYR A 183 -11.36 7.05 -4.36
CA TYR A 183 -11.93 8.37 -4.18
C TYR A 183 -13.23 8.47 -4.98
N SER A 184 -14.31 8.78 -4.26
CA SER A 184 -15.64 8.92 -4.84
C SER A 184 -16.24 10.27 -4.47
N GLY A 185 -16.82 10.97 -5.44
CA GLY A 185 -17.46 12.27 -5.25
C GLY A 185 -17.84 12.91 -6.59
N ALA A 186 -18.70 13.93 -6.55
CA ALA A 186 -19.13 14.63 -7.77
C ALA A 186 -18.06 15.56 -8.35
N THR A 187 -17.13 16.04 -7.51
CA THR A 187 -16.00 16.89 -7.87
C THR A 187 -14.74 16.33 -7.23
N LEU A 188 -13.56 16.62 -7.80
CA LEU A 188 -12.26 16.18 -7.23
C LEU A 188 -12.04 16.71 -5.81
N GLN A 189 -12.51 17.93 -5.53
CA GLN A 189 -12.34 18.62 -4.25
C GLN A 189 -13.19 18.02 -3.14
N ASP A 190 -14.38 17.50 -3.47
CA ASP A 190 -15.32 16.94 -2.51
C ASP A 190 -15.22 15.41 -2.39
N MET A 191 -14.25 14.79 -3.08
CA MET A 191 -14.10 13.33 -3.05
C MET A 191 -13.78 12.83 -1.65
N LYS A 192 -14.49 11.78 -1.24
CA LYS A 192 -14.21 11.05 0.00
C LYS A 192 -13.27 9.90 -0.29
N ALA A 193 -12.23 9.79 0.53
CA ALA A 193 -11.30 8.67 0.51
C ALA A 193 -11.91 7.46 1.21
N SER A 194 -11.85 6.30 0.55
CA SER A 194 -12.12 4.99 1.15
C SER A 194 -10.89 4.11 0.97
N PHE A 195 -10.36 3.60 2.07
CA PHE A 195 -9.24 2.66 2.06
C PHE A 195 -9.70 1.27 1.62
N GLY A 196 -8.81 0.54 0.92
CA GLY A 196 -9.13 -0.76 0.33
C GLY A 196 -9.72 -0.57 -1.06
N ALA A 197 -8.87 -0.20 -2.02
CA ALA A 197 -9.31 0.03 -3.39
C ALA A 197 -9.95 -1.24 -3.98
N ASP A 198 -11.18 -1.11 -4.49
CA ASP A 198 -11.84 -2.18 -5.23
C ASP A 198 -11.37 -2.16 -6.68
N ILE A 199 -10.55 -3.16 -7.05
CA ILE A 199 -10.03 -3.33 -8.41
C ILE A 199 -10.82 -4.36 -9.22
N SER A 200 -11.91 -4.90 -8.69
CA SER A 200 -12.70 -5.97 -9.33
C SER A 200 -13.37 -5.52 -10.62
N SER A 201 -13.71 -4.24 -10.72
CA SER A 201 -14.30 -3.60 -11.90
C SER A 201 -13.28 -3.27 -13.00
N LEU A 202 -11.97 -3.27 -12.67
CA LEU A 202 -10.92 -2.91 -13.61
C LEU A 202 -10.65 -4.03 -14.63
N LYS A 203 -10.47 -3.64 -15.89
CA LYS A 203 -10.14 -4.57 -16.97
C LYS A 203 -8.77 -5.20 -16.75
N LYS A 204 -8.72 -6.53 -16.79
CA LYS A 204 -7.45 -7.27 -16.77
C LYS A 204 -6.78 -7.22 -18.13
N THR A 205 -5.57 -6.67 -18.19
CA THR A 205 -4.76 -6.62 -19.41
C THR A 205 -3.38 -7.20 -19.15
N SER A 206 -2.78 -7.85 -20.13
CA SER A 206 -1.46 -8.48 -19.96
C SER A 206 -0.32 -7.48 -19.80
N SER A 207 -0.53 -6.22 -20.20
CA SER A 207 0.47 -5.16 -20.09
C SER A 207 0.44 -4.43 -18.74
N ILE A 208 -0.48 -4.78 -17.83
CA ILE A 208 -0.62 -4.16 -16.52
C ILE A 208 -0.68 -5.25 -15.46
N TRP A 209 0.29 -5.24 -14.56
CA TRP A 209 0.15 -5.97 -13.31
C TRP A 209 -0.43 -5.01 -12.27
N MET A 210 -1.49 -5.43 -11.59
CA MET A 210 -2.08 -4.66 -10.50
C MET A 210 -2.53 -5.58 -9.38
N ASP A 211 -2.41 -5.10 -8.15
CA ASP A 211 -3.05 -5.70 -6.99
C ASP A 211 -3.71 -4.62 -6.13
N ASP A 212 -4.59 -5.04 -5.24
CA ASP A 212 -5.09 -4.17 -4.17
C ASP A 212 -4.25 -4.40 -2.91
N ALA A 213 -4.25 -3.41 -2.02
CA ALA A 213 -3.53 -3.51 -0.76
C ALA A 213 -4.23 -4.39 0.29
N THR A 214 -5.33 -5.06 -0.08
CA THR A 214 -6.02 -5.94 0.87
C THR A 214 -5.22 -7.21 1.05
N TYR A 215 -5.02 -7.61 2.30
CA TYR A 215 -4.54 -8.95 2.57
C TYR A 215 -5.67 -9.90 2.20
N LYS A 216 -5.53 -10.56 1.05
CA LYS A 216 -6.41 -11.67 0.69
C LYS A 216 -6.26 -12.71 1.78
N ASP A 217 -7.32 -12.91 2.56
CA ASP A 217 -7.33 -13.84 3.68
C ASP A 217 -6.78 -15.20 3.24
N VAL A 218 -5.56 -15.49 3.65
CA VAL A 218 -4.88 -16.78 3.45
C VAL A 218 -4.95 -17.63 4.71
N SER A 219 -5.89 -17.37 5.62
CA SER A 219 -6.18 -18.25 6.76
C SER A 219 -6.36 -19.68 6.25
N GLY A 220 -5.49 -20.59 6.72
CA GLY A 220 -5.43 -21.99 6.27
C GLY A 220 -4.55 -22.28 5.04
N LYS A 221 -3.97 -21.27 4.38
CA LYS A 221 -3.00 -21.42 3.27
C LYS A 221 -1.58 -20.95 3.62
N ALA A 222 -1.43 -19.93 4.46
CA ALA A 222 -0.15 -19.49 5.02
C ALA A 222 -0.21 -19.63 6.54
N THR A 223 0.09 -20.83 7.04
CA THR A 223 0.08 -21.13 8.47
C THR A 223 1.50 -21.15 9.03
N PHE A 224 1.69 -20.67 10.24
CA PHE A 224 2.90 -20.94 10.99
C PHE A 224 3.02 -22.43 11.30
N THR A 225 4.24 -22.93 11.30
CA THR A 225 4.56 -24.21 11.92
C THR A 225 4.36 -24.12 13.44
N GLN A 226 4.26 -25.26 14.12
CA GLN A 226 4.19 -25.29 15.58
C GLN A 226 5.39 -24.56 16.21
N LYS A 227 6.58 -24.75 15.66
CA LYS A 227 7.82 -24.14 16.16
C LYS A 227 7.79 -22.61 16.06
N GLU A 228 7.29 -22.06 14.95
CA GLU A 228 7.13 -20.62 14.76
C GLU A 228 6.06 -20.06 15.71
N THR A 229 4.95 -20.77 15.85
CA THR A 229 3.86 -20.41 16.77
C THR A 229 4.35 -20.34 18.22
N ASP A 230 5.10 -21.34 18.67
CA ASP A 230 5.68 -21.38 20.03
C ASP A 230 6.67 -20.24 20.25
N GLY A 231 7.51 -19.96 19.24
CA GLY A 231 8.47 -18.86 19.27
C GLY A 231 7.79 -17.49 19.46
N ILE A 232 6.78 -17.19 18.63
CA ILE A 232 6.03 -15.93 18.73
C ILE A 232 5.24 -15.87 20.04
N THR A 233 4.62 -16.97 20.48
CA THR A 233 3.89 -17.04 21.76
C THR A 233 4.79 -16.70 22.94
N LYS A 234 6.03 -17.20 22.94
CA LYS A 234 7.01 -16.88 23.99
C LYS A 234 7.36 -15.38 24.02
N ILE A 235 7.56 -14.76 22.84
CA ILE A 235 7.85 -13.33 22.73
C ILE A 235 6.66 -12.51 23.24
N LEU A 236 5.43 -12.81 22.80
CA LEU A 236 4.22 -12.11 23.23
C LEU A 236 3.99 -12.23 24.75
N SER A 237 4.24 -13.41 25.32
CA SER A 237 4.16 -13.61 26.77
C SER A 237 5.19 -12.76 27.53
N LEU A 238 6.41 -12.65 27.02
CA LEU A 238 7.44 -11.81 27.62
C LEU A 238 7.09 -10.32 27.50
N SER A 239 6.58 -9.89 26.35
CA SER A 239 6.10 -8.52 26.12
C SER A 239 4.97 -8.16 27.08
N GLY A 240 3.97 -9.05 27.24
CA GLY A 240 2.87 -8.86 28.19
C GLY A 240 3.35 -8.77 29.65
N LYS A 241 4.27 -9.65 30.06
CA LYS A 241 4.86 -9.60 31.42
C LYS A 241 5.66 -8.33 31.67
N THR A 242 6.37 -7.84 30.66
CA THR A 242 7.14 -6.58 30.76
C THR A 242 6.18 -5.40 30.83
N PHE A 243 5.16 -5.40 29.97
CA PHE A 243 4.13 -4.37 29.94
C PHE A 243 3.36 -4.26 31.27
N GLN A 244 3.06 -5.38 31.93
CA GLN A 244 2.45 -5.40 33.27
C GLN A 244 3.29 -4.73 34.37
N ARG A 245 4.61 -4.59 34.17
CA ARG A 245 5.50 -3.89 35.12
C ARG A 245 5.52 -2.38 34.90
N VAL A 246 5.03 -1.92 33.75
CA VAL A 246 4.86 -0.50 33.46
C VAL A 246 3.53 -0.10 34.10
N ASN A 247 3.60 0.46 35.30
CA ASN A 247 2.44 1.08 35.93
C ASN A 247 2.00 2.27 35.07
N GLY A 248 0.73 2.29 34.69
CA GLY A 248 0.01 3.52 34.37
C GLY A 248 -0.44 4.17 35.67
#